data_AF-A0A1F2U4F5-F1
#
_entry.id   AF-A0A1F2U4F5-F1
#
_cell.length_a   1.000
_cell.length_b   1.000
_cell.length_c   1.000
_cell.angle_alpha   90.00
_cell.angle_beta   90.00
_cell.angle_gamma   90.00
#
_symmetry.space_group_name_H-M   'P 1'
#
loop_
_entity.id
_entity.type
_entity.pdbx_description
1 polymer ?
#
loop_
_entity_poly.entity_id
_entity_poly.type
_entity_poly.pdbx_seq_one_letter_code
_entity_poly.pdbx_strand_id
1 'polypeptide(L)'
;MTIGLLFAMLLGVPVRGQQTLNGVPADLVGYPELIIYNGKIVTMNDASLNSTLGRTVQALAVRGDRILFVGSNDEVLLYAGPQTRKIDLKGRTVVPGFINTHSHMHNHTVQLWARNHVAEIEKVVKRFSVSGKSYADLTKGVEVVVKENMAHPLPGQWAWIDLPSGGGSGTGIGVQYLEEQAMDRKKLDELAPDLPVFLLSHPSFLLNTAARNAFLNLYEVPLTDENEKLALTQDTTLTRSLVVDQYFREHIDVLADALQDGLTHEAAAGFTTFSSHIVGLRVMDAYMKLVREERMPIRYAWAHRFCQQVQPDMAGCFARLGDAAGIGDKYFWNIGVTLGGLDAGPPAICTTMEAPKKYKDQERCILQPGNAYAKAIHAALRSHLRFVVNHDYGDKTIDYVMDIIDQVSKEDPSITLDYMRSRRTTADHCGFYPRKAQLSRLVNQGWIISCDAMFLNRSAPWLQVYGLEMANRVAPIKSMLDAGLMTTAEAELGDIETGESETFHAQLVHLITRKNDRGESIAPEEAIDRNTLMKMSTVWPSFYVLKEKELGTLEPGKYADFLILNKDYFTIPEAEIGSVFPLMTVLGGKTVVLREELAKEWGVAPVGPQIKFQSKTEYDFGSPVGGE
;
A
#
# COMPACT_ATOMS: atom_id res chain seq x y z
N MET A 1 35.65 -61.70 0.40
CA MET A 1 35.64 -61.15 1.77
C MET A 1 35.53 -59.64 1.68
N THR A 2 34.30 -59.12 1.55
CA THR A 2 33.95 -57.71 1.84
C THR A 2 32.43 -57.65 1.92
N ILE A 3 31.93 -57.43 3.12
CA ILE A 3 30.52 -57.41 3.51
C ILE A 3 29.94 -56.04 3.17
N GLY A 4 28.88 -56.00 2.37
CA GLY A 4 28.05 -54.81 2.18
C GLY A 4 27.06 -54.68 3.33
N LEU A 5 27.21 -53.63 4.14
CA LEU A 5 26.22 -53.23 5.14
C LEU A 5 25.20 -52.30 4.48
N LEU A 6 23.98 -52.82 4.24
CA LEU A 6 22.79 -51.98 4.04
C LEU A 6 22.26 -51.60 5.43
N PHE A 7 22.39 -50.32 5.79
CA PHE A 7 21.71 -49.74 6.95
C PHE A 7 20.30 -49.33 6.52
N ALA A 8 19.30 -50.15 6.83
CA ALA A 8 17.90 -49.75 6.78
C ALA A 8 17.57 -48.98 8.07
N MET A 9 17.59 -47.65 8.02
CA MET A 9 17.00 -46.82 9.08
C MET A 9 15.48 -46.90 8.99
N LEU A 10 14.89 -47.81 9.78
CA LEU A 10 13.50 -47.72 10.21
C LEU A 10 13.38 -46.56 11.21
N LEU A 11 13.11 -45.35 10.71
CA LEU A 11 12.61 -44.26 11.53
C LEU A 11 11.13 -44.54 11.84
N GLY A 12 10.89 -45.27 12.93
CA GLY A 12 9.58 -45.37 13.55
C GLY A 12 9.19 -44.02 14.12
N VAL A 13 8.30 -43.30 13.44
CA VAL A 13 7.55 -42.19 14.03
C VAL A 13 6.49 -42.81 14.95
N PRO A 14 6.47 -42.50 16.26
CA PRO A 14 5.35 -42.92 17.09
C PRO A 14 4.18 -41.98 16.78
N VAL A 15 3.42 -42.25 15.73
CA VAL A 15 2.09 -41.66 15.56
C VAL A 15 1.18 -42.35 16.58
N ARG A 16 1.12 -41.82 17.80
CA ARG A 16 -0.01 -42.08 18.69
C ARG A 16 -1.21 -41.29 18.17
N GLY A 17 -1.76 -41.74 17.04
CA GLY A 17 -3.11 -41.34 16.65
C GLY A 17 -4.07 -41.91 17.70
N GLN A 18 -4.80 -41.04 18.40
CA GLN A 18 -5.92 -41.48 19.22
C GLN A 18 -6.94 -42.15 18.30
N GLN A 19 -7.01 -43.47 18.34
CA GLN A 19 -8.06 -44.22 17.68
C GLN A 19 -9.40 -43.88 18.34
N THR A 20 -10.44 -43.69 17.53
CA THR A 20 -11.81 -43.73 18.05
C THR A 20 -12.11 -45.14 18.59
N LEU A 21 -13.18 -45.26 19.40
CA LEU A 21 -13.62 -46.54 19.98
C LEU A 21 -13.82 -47.67 18.94
N ASN A 22 -13.95 -47.34 17.65
CA ASN A 22 -14.17 -48.28 16.55
C ASN A 22 -12.97 -48.42 15.59
N GLY A 23 -11.78 -47.97 15.96
CA GLY A 23 -10.57 -48.11 15.11
C GLY A 23 -10.57 -47.20 13.87
N VAL A 24 -11.52 -46.27 13.77
CA VAL A 24 -11.54 -45.23 12.74
C VAL A 24 -10.53 -44.15 13.12
N PRO A 25 -9.60 -43.76 12.23
CA PRO A 25 -8.72 -42.61 12.43
C PRO A 25 -9.54 -41.37 12.82
N ALA A 26 -9.22 -40.71 13.94
CA ALA A 26 -9.96 -39.53 14.42
C ALA A 26 -9.95 -38.36 13.41
N ASP A 27 -8.93 -38.32 12.57
CA ASP A 27 -8.71 -37.46 11.40
C ASP A 27 -9.76 -37.60 10.29
N LEU A 28 -10.60 -38.66 10.31
CA LEU A 28 -11.76 -38.77 9.40
C LEU A 28 -12.97 -37.92 9.85
N VAL A 29 -12.97 -37.39 11.08
CA VAL A 29 -13.99 -36.47 11.59
C VAL A 29 -13.36 -35.11 11.85
N GLY A 30 -13.51 -34.18 10.91
CA GLY A 30 -12.93 -32.84 11.00
C GLY A 30 -13.83 -31.85 11.75
N TYR A 31 -13.57 -31.62 13.04
CA TYR A 31 -14.22 -30.59 13.85
C TYR A 31 -13.65 -29.18 13.59
N PRO A 32 -14.38 -28.10 13.94
CA PRO A 32 -13.81 -26.77 14.05
C PRO A 32 -12.66 -26.73 15.07
N GLU A 33 -11.63 -25.96 14.78
CA GLU A 33 -10.55 -25.66 15.73
C GLU A 33 -10.97 -24.53 16.68
N LEU A 34 -11.71 -23.55 16.15
CA LEU A 34 -12.21 -22.39 16.89
C LEU A 34 -13.70 -22.19 16.60
N ILE A 35 -14.47 -21.89 17.64
CA ILE A 35 -15.81 -21.30 17.56
C ILE A 35 -15.81 -20.02 18.38
N ILE A 36 -16.18 -18.91 17.76
CA ILE A 36 -16.55 -17.68 18.48
C ILE A 36 -18.07 -17.56 18.45
N TYR A 37 -18.68 -17.25 19.59
CA TYR A 37 -20.13 -17.23 19.75
C TYR A 37 -20.58 -16.09 20.65
N ASN A 38 -21.89 -15.85 20.72
CA ASN A 38 -22.51 -14.77 21.47
C ASN A 38 -21.98 -13.39 21.05
N GLY A 39 -21.77 -13.18 19.75
CA GLY A 39 -21.32 -11.90 19.20
C GLY A 39 -22.37 -11.23 18.31
N LYS A 40 -22.08 -10.00 17.89
CA LYS A 40 -22.72 -9.35 16.74
C LYS A 40 -21.79 -9.49 15.54
N ILE A 41 -21.93 -10.57 14.78
CA ILE A 41 -21.05 -10.88 13.66
C ILE A 41 -21.67 -10.36 12.36
N VAL A 42 -21.18 -9.24 11.85
CA VAL A 42 -21.64 -8.64 10.60
C VAL A 42 -20.86 -9.27 9.45
N THR A 43 -21.55 -10.05 8.60
CA THR A 43 -20.87 -10.90 7.60
C THR A 43 -20.42 -10.15 6.34
N MET A 44 -20.95 -8.96 6.08
CA MET A 44 -20.67 -8.15 4.89
C MET A 44 -21.04 -8.83 3.56
N ASN A 45 -21.87 -9.87 3.56
CA ASN A 45 -22.16 -10.69 2.38
C ASN A 45 -23.11 -10.05 1.34
N ASP A 46 -23.18 -8.73 1.30
CA ASP A 46 -23.89 -7.96 0.29
C ASP A 46 -22.90 -7.01 -0.40
N ALA A 47 -22.53 -7.35 -1.63
CA ALA A 47 -21.58 -6.57 -2.43
C ALA A 47 -22.23 -5.45 -3.26
N SER A 48 -23.56 -5.25 -3.18
CA SER A 48 -24.24 -4.19 -3.93
C SER A 48 -23.69 -2.80 -3.58
N LEU A 49 -23.89 -1.79 -4.43
CA LEU A 49 -23.34 -0.44 -4.21
C LEU A 49 -24.18 0.43 -3.26
N ASN A 50 -25.18 -0.13 -2.58
CA ASN A 50 -25.95 0.57 -1.55
C ASN A 50 -25.40 0.24 -0.14
N SER A 51 -26.02 0.80 0.91
CA SER A 51 -25.56 0.70 2.29
C SER A 51 -25.99 -0.57 3.06
N THR A 52 -26.56 -1.58 2.40
CA THR A 52 -26.88 -2.87 3.03
C THR A 52 -25.62 -3.69 3.30
N LEU A 53 -25.58 -4.30 4.49
CA LEU A 53 -24.42 -5.08 4.99
C LEU A 53 -24.60 -6.59 4.82
N GLY A 54 -25.77 -7.04 4.36
CA GLY A 54 -26.12 -8.46 4.34
C GLY A 54 -26.51 -9.01 5.73
N ARG A 55 -26.10 -10.24 6.05
CA ARG A 55 -26.51 -10.98 7.24
C ARG A 55 -25.70 -10.57 8.47
N THR A 56 -26.37 -10.45 9.62
CA THR A 56 -25.73 -10.45 10.96
C THR A 56 -26.05 -11.77 11.66
N VAL A 57 -25.04 -12.41 12.23
CA VAL A 57 -25.14 -13.71 12.93
C VAL A 57 -24.54 -13.65 14.33
N GLN A 58 -24.65 -14.73 15.10
CA GLN A 58 -24.22 -14.77 16.50
C GLN A 58 -22.92 -15.56 16.71
N ALA A 59 -22.63 -16.51 15.83
CA ALA A 59 -21.47 -17.39 15.95
C ALA A 59 -20.83 -17.71 14.59
N LEU A 60 -19.51 -17.96 14.60
CA LEU A 60 -18.79 -18.58 13.49
C LEU A 60 -17.86 -19.69 13.97
N ALA A 61 -17.66 -20.68 13.10
CA ALA A 61 -16.72 -21.78 13.29
C ALA A 61 -15.59 -21.70 12.25
N VAL A 62 -14.36 -21.96 12.68
CA VAL A 62 -13.15 -21.94 11.86
C VAL A 62 -12.46 -23.30 11.93
N ARG A 63 -11.95 -23.77 10.79
CA ARG A 63 -11.13 -24.98 10.67
C ARG A 63 -9.99 -24.74 9.69
N GLY A 64 -8.75 -24.98 10.11
CA GLY A 64 -7.58 -24.51 9.38
C GLY A 64 -7.67 -23.02 9.11
N ASP A 65 -7.55 -22.65 7.84
CA ASP A 65 -7.58 -21.25 7.40
C ASP A 65 -8.94 -20.72 6.96
N ARG A 66 -10.01 -21.52 7.07
CA ARG A 66 -11.34 -21.20 6.51
C ARG A 66 -12.45 -21.18 7.54
N ILE A 67 -13.45 -20.38 7.22
CA ILE A 67 -14.74 -20.35 7.89
C ILE A 67 -15.51 -21.61 7.47
N LEU A 68 -15.94 -22.39 8.45
CA LEU A 68 -16.71 -23.61 8.23
C LEU A 68 -18.22 -23.34 8.31
N PHE A 69 -18.66 -22.59 9.31
CA PHE A 69 -20.07 -22.28 9.55
C PHE A 69 -20.26 -20.86 10.09
N VAL A 70 -21.41 -20.27 9.78
CA VAL A 70 -21.89 -18.99 10.35
C VAL A 70 -23.38 -19.14 10.66
N GLY A 71 -23.82 -18.70 11.84
CA GLY A 71 -25.20 -18.96 12.27
C GLY A 71 -25.58 -18.43 13.65
N SER A 72 -26.68 -18.95 14.19
CA SER A 72 -27.03 -18.72 15.59
C SER A 72 -26.03 -19.41 16.53
N ASN A 73 -26.05 -19.04 17.81
CA ASN A 73 -25.22 -19.70 18.82
C ASN A 73 -25.46 -21.21 18.85
N ASP A 74 -26.73 -21.62 18.90
CA ASP A 74 -27.13 -23.02 19.01
C ASP A 74 -26.71 -23.81 17.76
N GLU A 75 -26.94 -23.26 16.57
CA GLU A 75 -26.57 -23.93 15.30
C GLU A 75 -25.07 -24.22 15.21
N VAL A 76 -24.23 -23.24 15.57
CA VAL A 76 -22.78 -23.35 15.39
C VAL A 76 -22.15 -24.17 16.53
N LEU A 77 -22.62 -24.02 17.76
CA LEU A 77 -22.09 -24.75 18.92
C LEU A 77 -22.31 -26.27 18.83
N LEU A 78 -23.32 -26.73 18.09
CA LEU A 78 -23.55 -28.15 17.83
C LEU A 78 -22.39 -28.82 17.08
N TYR A 79 -21.60 -28.06 16.33
CA TYR A 79 -20.43 -28.58 15.60
C TYR A 79 -19.16 -28.64 16.46
N ALA A 80 -19.20 -28.20 17.71
CA ALA A 80 -18.05 -28.24 18.60
C ALA A 80 -17.59 -29.69 18.86
N GLY A 81 -16.34 -29.98 18.52
CA GLY A 81 -15.66 -31.22 18.89
C GLY A 81 -15.02 -31.14 20.28
N PRO A 82 -14.46 -32.27 20.76
CA PRO A 82 -13.83 -32.34 22.08
C PRO A 82 -12.66 -31.36 22.27
N GLN A 83 -11.97 -30.98 21.19
CA GLN A 83 -10.83 -30.07 21.21
C GLN A 83 -11.14 -28.68 20.65
N THR A 84 -12.40 -28.43 20.24
CA THR A 84 -12.78 -27.12 19.70
C THR A 84 -12.67 -26.05 20.77
N ARG A 85 -11.82 -25.05 20.53
CA ARG A 85 -11.75 -23.86 21.39
C ARG A 85 -13.02 -23.04 21.20
N LYS A 86 -13.74 -22.78 22.28
CA LYS A 86 -14.96 -21.95 22.29
C LYS A 86 -14.67 -20.62 22.97
N ILE A 87 -15.02 -19.52 22.32
CA ILE A 87 -14.82 -18.17 22.84
C ILE A 87 -16.17 -17.46 22.89
N ASP A 88 -16.60 -17.10 24.10
CA ASP A 88 -17.76 -16.22 24.33
C ASP A 88 -17.36 -14.76 24.07
N LEU A 89 -17.99 -14.14 23.07
CA LEU A 89 -17.72 -12.77 22.67
C LEU A 89 -18.43 -11.74 23.56
N LYS A 90 -19.38 -12.15 24.40
CA LYS A 90 -20.17 -11.29 25.29
C LYS A 90 -20.80 -10.08 24.57
N GLY A 91 -21.37 -10.32 23.39
CA GLY A 91 -22.03 -9.34 22.56
C GLY A 91 -21.10 -8.46 21.71
N ARG A 92 -19.78 -8.66 21.74
CA ARG A 92 -18.83 -7.87 20.93
C ARG A 92 -19.10 -7.98 19.44
N THR A 93 -18.74 -6.92 18.72
CA THR A 93 -18.92 -6.83 17.28
C THR A 93 -17.75 -7.48 16.55
N VAL A 94 -18.07 -8.27 15.52
CA VAL A 94 -17.11 -8.92 14.63
C VAL A 94 -17.39 -8.49 13.19
N VAL A 95 -16.33 -8.15 12.47
CA VAL A 95 -16.35 -7.76 11.05
C VAL A 95 -15.28 -8.53 10.28
N PRO A 96 -15.36 -8.64 8.93
CA PRO A 96 -14.23 -9.12 8.13
C PRO A 96 -12.98 -8.28 8.40
N GLY A 97 -11.81 -8.91 8.22
CA GLY A 97 -10.53 -8.22 8.26
C GLY A 97 -10.48 -7.08 7.25
N PHE A 98 -9.83 -5.96 7.61
CA PHE A 98 -9.74 -4.82 6.71
C PHE A 98 -8.81 -5.13 5.54
N ILE A 99 -9.22 -4.68 4.35
CA ILE A 99 -8.43 -4.75 3.12
C ILE A 99 -8.11 -3.31 2.71
N ASN A 100 -6.84 -2.95 2.78
CA ASN A 100 -6.36 -1.62 2.39
C ASN A 100 -5.91 -1.65 0.92
N THR A 101 -6.61 -0.96 0.01
CA THR A 101 -6.35 -1.09 -1.43
C THR A 101 -5.12 -0.36 -1.92
N HIS A 102 -4.62 0.57 -1.12
CA HIS A 102 -3.45 1.35 -1.45
C HIS A 102 -2.68 1.76 -0.18
N SER A 103 -1.48 1.24 0.00
CA SER A 103 -0.58 1.69 1.08
C SER A 103 0.87 1.37 0.76
N HIS A 104 1.82 1.98 1.48
CA HIS A 104 3.23 1.63 1.37
C HIS A 104 3.82 1.02 2.66
N MET A 105 3.02 0.22 3.37
CA MET A 105 3.39 -0.46 4.63
C MET A 105 4.79 -1.11 4.58
N HIS A 106 5.09 -1.83 3.50
CA HIS A 106 6.39 -2.47 3.28
C HIS A 106 7.56 -1.47 3.25
N ASN A 107 7.37 -0.28 2.65
CA ASN A 107 8.40 0.75 2.60
C ASN A 107 8.55 1.45 3.95
N HIS A 108 7.44 1.76 4.64
CA HIS A 108 7.48 2.36 5.98
C HIS A 108 8.25 1.47 6.96
N THR A 109 7.98 0.16 6.92
CA THR A 109 8.69 -0.84 7.72
C THR A 109 10.20 -0.84 7.43
N VAL A 110 10.61 -0.88 6.17
CA VAL A 110 12.04 -0.85 5.80
C VAL A 110 12.70 0.47 6.21
N GLN A 111 12.01 1.59 6.05
CA GLN A 111 12.52 2.91 6.45
C GLN A 111 12.68 3.02 7.96
N LEU A 112 11.75 2.49 8.75
CA LEU A 112 11.90 2.43 10.20
C LEU A 112 13.10 1.55 10.60
N TRP A 113 13.23 0.36 10.00
CA TRP A 113 14.38 -0.50 10.26
C TRP A 113 15.69 0.23 9.97
N ALA A 114 15.80 0.89 8.82
CA ALA A 114 16.97 1.67 8.43
C ALA A 114 17.30 2.81 9.43
N ARG A 115 16.27 3.53 9.90
CA ARG A 115 16.43 4.59 10.93
C ARG A 115 16.97 4.05 12.27
N ASN A 116 16.61 2.82 12.62
CA ASN A 116 17.08 2.19 13.86
C ASN A 116 18.43 1.47 13.72
N HIS A 117 18.93 1.30 12.49
CA HIS A 117 20.17 0.57 12.18
C HIS A 117 21.13 1.43 11.34
N VAL A 118 21.30 2.69 11.72
CA VAL A 118 22.11 3.68 10.97
C VAL A 118 23.52 3.14 10.66
N ALA A 119 24.18 2.49 11.63
CA ALA A 119 25.54 1.97 11.44
C ALA A 119 25.64 0.89 10.34
N GLU A 120 24.57 0.14 10.09
CA GLU A 120 24.52 -0.86 9.02
C GLU A 120 24.30 -0.20 7.66
N ILE A 121 23.37 0.74 7.60
CA ILE A 121 23.08 1.51 6.38
C ILE A 121 24.28 2.36 5.96
N GLU A 122 24.99 2.96 6.92
CA GLU A 122 26.18 3.76 6.67
C GLU A 122 27.30 2.96 6.00
N LYS A 123 27.31 1.62 6.07
CA LYS A 123 28.28 0.81 5.30
C LYS A 123 28.09 0.95 3.78
N VAL A 124 26.87 1.26 3.35
CA VAL A 124 26.47 1.40 1.94
C VAL A 124 26.27 2.86 1.56
N VAL A 125 25.61 3.64 2.40
CA VAL A 125 25.28 5.04 2.13
C VAL A 125 25.35 5.88 3.39
N LYS A 126 26.18 6.92 3.36
CA LYS A 126 26.25 7.90 4.44
C LYS A 126 25.42 9.12 4.06
N ARG A 127 24.47 9.49 4.93
CA ARG A 127 23.51 10.55 4.68
C ARG A 127 23.88 11.82 5.43
N PHE A 128 23.86 12.93 4.72
CA PHE A 128 24.23 14.26 5.18
C PHE A 128 23.09 15.23 4.91
N SER A 129 22.94 16.23 5.75
CA SER A 129 22.04 17.36 5.50
C SER A 129 22.88 18.63 5.41
N VAL A 130 22.80 19.31 4.27
CA VAL A 130 23.43 20.61 4.06
C VAL A 130 22.36 21.68 4.24
N SER A 131 22.51 22.46 5.30
CA SER A 131 21.73 23.68 5.48
C SER A 131 22.43 24.85 4.80
N GLY A 132 21.67 25.77 4.21
CA GLY A 132 22.21 26.93 3.52
C GLY A 132 21.10 27.89 3.10
N LYS A 133 21.41 29.18 3.05
CA LYS A 133 20.46 30.24 2.65
C LYS A 133 20.82 30.88 1.31
N SER A 134 21.91 30.43 0.68
CA SER A 134 22.37 30.89 -0.62
C SER A 134 23.01 29.74 -1.42
N TYR A 135 23.11 29.88 -2.74
CA TYR A 135 23.78 28.89 -3.59
C TYR A 135 25.26 28.70 -3.23
N ALA A 136 25.92 29.76 -2.76
CA ALA A 136 27.30 29.69 -2.28
C ALA A 136 27.40 28.83 -1.01
N ASP A 137 26.46 28.98 -0.06
CA ASP A 137 26.41 28.13 1.14
C ASP A 137 26.18 26.67 0.78
N LEU A 138 25.21 26.39 -0.11
CA LEU A 138 24.91 25.02 -0.56
C LEU A 138 26.12 24.38 -1.24
N THR A 139 26.77 25.11 -2.15
CA THR A 139 27.98 24.62 -2.84
C THR A 139 29.09 24.31 -1.86
N LYS A 140 29.36 25.23 -0.92
CA LYS A 140 30.38 25.02 0.11
C LYS A 140 30.04 23.85 1.04
N GLY A 141 28.77 23.67 1.40
CA GLY A 141 28.31 22.54 2.19
C GLY A 141 28.50 21.21 1.46
N VAL A 142 28.15 21.13 0.16
CA VAL A 142 28.42 19.95 -0.68
C VAL A 142 29.93 19.67 -0.74
N GLU A 143 30.76 20.70 -0.93
CA GLU A 143 32.21 20.55 -0.94
C GLU A 143 32.77 20.03 0.38
N VAL A 144 32.29 20.52 1.54
CA VAL A 144 32.71 20.04 2.86
C VAL A 144 32.34 18.56 3.02
N VAL A 145 31.11 18.19 2.65
CA VAL A 145 30.69 16.78 2.73
C VAL A 145 31.61 15.89 1.89
N VAL A 146 31.88 16.27 0.65
CA VAL A 146 32.71 15.46 -0.25
C VAL A 146 34.18 15.44 0.17
N LYS A 147 34.79 16.62 0.40
CA LYS A 147 36.23 16.75 0.62
C LYS A 147 36.68 16.41 2.04
N GLU A 148 35.80 16.57 3.02
CA GLU A 148 36.14 16.37 4.43
C GLU A 148 35.41 15.16 5.01
N ASN A 149 34.07 15.13 4.97
CA ASN A 149 33.30 14.08 5.63
C ASN A 149 33.32 12.73 4.90
N MET A 150 33.59 12.76 3.59
CA MET A 150 33.72 11.61 2.69
C MET A 150 35.12 11.51 2.07
N ALA A 151 36.15 12.07 2.73
CA ALA A 151 37.54 11.98 2.28
C ALA A 151 38.08 10.54 2.21
N HIS A 152 37.52 9.66 3.04
CA HIS A 152 37.92 8.25 3.16
C HIS A 152 36.67 7.35 3.20
N PRO A 153 35.92 7.25 2.08
CA PRO A 153 34.71 6.44 2.04
C PRO A 153 35.07 4.96 2.05
N LEU A 154 34.15 4.12 2.53
CA LEU A 154 34.26 2.67 2.35
C LEU A 154 34.13 2.33 0.84
N PRO A 155 34.69 1.20 0.36
CA PRO A 155 34.56 0.80 -1.04
C PRO A 155 33.09 0.74 -1.48
N GLY A 156 32.74 1.53 -2.50
CA GLY A 156 31.37 1.59 -3.04
C GLY A 156 30.36 2.35 -2.17
N GLN A 157 30.79 3.02 -1.09
CA GLN A 157 29.93 3.81 -0.22
C GLN A 157 29.47 5.09 -0.91
N TRP A 158 28.18 5.39 -0.78
CA TRP A 158 27.56 6.58 -1.35
C TRP A 158 27.58 7.75 -0.38
N ALA A 159 27.74 8.96 -0.91
CA ALA A 159 27.41 10.20 -0.22
C ALA A 159 26.00 10.64 -0.64
N TRP A 160 25.05 10.55 0.28
CA TRP A 160 23.71 11.11 0.11
C TRP A 160 23.65 12.47 0.78
N ILE A 161 23.32 13.52 0.05
CA ILE A 161 23.30 14.89 0.56
C ILE A 161 21.90 15.49 0.35
N ASP A 162 21.15 15.63 1.44
CA ASP A 162 19.89 16.36 1.45
C ASP A 162 20.15 17.87 1.47
N LEU A 163 19.53 18.58 0.53
CA LEU A 163 19.50 20.03 0.44
C LEU A 163 18.12 20.56 0.87
N PRO A 164 17.99 21.86 1.17
CA PRO A 164 16.73 22.42 1.66
C PRO A 164 15.62 22.38 0.60
N SER A 165 14.63 21.50 0.78
CA SER A 165 13.49 21.33 -0.14
C SER A 165 12.35 22.34 0.07
N GLY A 166 12.36 23.09 1.17
CA GLY A 166 11.27 24.00 1.54
C GLY A 166 10.04 23.28 2.12
N GLY A 167 10.21 22.05 2.62
CA GLY A 167 9.12 21.19 3.07
C GLY A 167 8.57 20.34 1.92
N GLY A 168 7.28 20.01 1.97
CA GLY A 168 6.60 19.22 0.94
C GLY A 168 6.20 20.00 -0.32
N SER A 169 6.42 21.32 -0.35
CA SER A 169 6.05 22.18 -1.48
C SER A 169 6.98 22.06 -2.69
N GLY A 170 8.20 21.53 -2.50
CA GLY A 170 9.20 21.48 -3.56
C GLY A 170 9.66 22.86 -4.04
N THR A 171 9.57 23.89 -3.19
CA THR A 171 9.93 25.28 -3.56
C THR A 171 11.16 25.80 -2.83
N GLY A 172 11.89 24.94 -2.13
CA GLY A 172 13.07 25.33 -1.37
C GLY A 172 14.24 25.76 -2.25
N ILE A 173 15.17 26.49 -1.65
CA ILE A 173 16.38 26.97 -2.33
C ILE A 173 17.25 25.83 -2.89
N GLY A 174 17.21 24.64 -2.28
CA GLY A 174 17.88 23.46 -2.81
C GLY A 174 17.28 22.97 -4.13
N VAL A 175 15.98 23.17 -4.35
CA VAL A 175 15.30 22.81 -5.61
C VAL A 175 15.79 23.73 -6.72
N GLN A 176 15.72 25.05 -6.47
CA GLN A 176 16.18 26.07 -7.41
C GLN A 176 17.67 25.90 -7.74
N TYR A 177 18.50 25.60 -6.72
CA TYR A 177 19.92 25.33 -6.88
C TYR A 177 20.24 24.21 -7.89
N LEU A 178 19.43 23.14 -7.87
CA LEU A 178 19.58 22.02 -8.81
C LEU A 178 18.95 22.33 -10.17
N GLU A 179 17.77 22.95 -10.22
CA GLU A 179 17.06 23.28 -11.46
C GLU A 179 17.78 24.33 -12.30
N GLU A 180 18.34 25.35 -11.65
CA GLU A 180 19.14 26.40 -12.29
C GLU A 180 20.59 25.96 -12.57
N GLN A 181 20.93 24.69 -12.29
CA GLN A 181 22.23 24.08 -12.57
C GLN A 181 23.40 24.82 -11.89
N ALA A 182 23.14 25.43 -10.72
CA ALA A 182 24.19 26.04 -9.92
C ALA A 182 25.22 24.97 -9.49
N MET A 183 24.74 23.77 -9.13
CA MET A 183 25.49 22.52 -9.27
C MET A 183 24.95 21.73 -10.45
N ASP A 184 25.85 21.24 -11.29
CA ASP A 184 25.55 20.35 -12.41
C ASP A 184 26.41 19.09 -12.31
N ARG A 185 26.12 18.08 -13.14
CA ARG A 185 26.85 16.81 -13.12
C ARG A 185 28.35 17.01 -13.33
N LYS A 186 28.76 17.92 -14.21
CA LYS A 186 30.17 18.13 -14.52
C LYS A 186 30.92 18.66 -13.30
N LYS A 187 30.37 19.67 -12.62
CA LYS A 187 30.95 20.20 -11.38
C LYS A 187 31.02 19.12 -10.29
N LEU A 188 29.97 18.29 -10.18
CA LEU A 188 29.94 17.22 -9.19
C LEU A 188 30.92 16.08 -9.52
N ASP A 189 31.13 15.78 -10.80
CA ASP A 189 32.14 14.83 -11.29
C ASP A 189 33.57 15.36 -11.04
N GLU A 190 33.82 16.66 -11.24
CA GLU A 190 35.11 17.28 -10.92
C GLU A 190 35.39 17.25 -9.40
N LEU A 191 34.36 17.41 -8.59
CA LEU A 191 34.44 17.38 -7.12
C LEU A 191 34.60 15.96 -6.56
N ALA A 192 33.93 14.98 -7.18
CA ALA A 192 33.86 13.59 -6.75
C ALA A 192 33.91 12.65 -7.97
N PRO A 193 35.08 12.44 -8.60
CA PRO A 193 35.17 11.64 -9.83
C PRO A 193 34.86 10.16 -9.59
N ASP A 194 35.28 9.62 -8.44
CA ASP A 194 35.16 8.19 -8.11
C ASP A 194 34.14 7.91 -6.99
N LEU A 195 33.73 8.93 -6.24
CA LEU A 195 32.77 8.80 -5.13
C LEU A 195 31.34 8.92 -5.69
N PRO A 196 30.45 7.92 -5.51
CA PRO A 196 29.04 8.07 -5.81
C PRO A 196 28.39 9.17 -4.95
N VAL A 197 27.94 10.26 -5.57
CA VAL A 197 27.23 11.35 -4.88
C VAL A 197 25.80 11.49 -5.41
N PHE A 198 24.84 11.50 -4.49
CA PHE A 198 23.43 11.81 -4.73
C PHE A 198 23.04 13.07 -3.97
N LEU A 199 22.71 14.13 -4.71
CA LEU A 199 22.13 15.35 -4.15
C LEU A 199 20.62 15.30 -4.28
N LEU A 200 19.89 15.49 -3.18
CA LEU A 200 18.43 15.46 -3.15
C LEU A 200 17.87 16.75 -2.58
N SER A 201 16.95 17.37 -3.32
CA SER A 201 16.05 18.41 -2.85
C SER A 201 14.68 18.16 -3.46
N HIS A 202 13.88 17.28 -2.85
CA HIS A 202 12.62 16.81 -3.45
C HIS A 202 11.76 17.98 -4.01
N PRO A 203 11.25 17.87 -5.25
CA PRO A 203 11.34 16.73 -6.16
C PRO A 203 12.61 16.67 -7.02
N SER A 204 13.48 17.67 -6.94
CA SER A 204 14.70 17.78 -7.75
C SER A 204 15.87 17.00 -7.16
N PHE A 205 16.69 16.42 -8.03
CA PHE A 205 17.85 15.64 -7.60
C PHE A 205 18.94 15.65 -8.67
N LEU A 206 20.17 15.33 -8.25
CA LEU A 206 21.33 15.22 -9.13
C LEU A 206 22.21 14.03 -8.72
N LEU A 207 22.57 13.22 -9.71
CA LEU A 207 23.60 12.19 -9.58
C LEU A 207 24.85 12.64 -10.33
N ASN A 208 26.03 12.37 -9.77
CA ASN A 208 27.26 12.37 -10.55
C ASN A 208 27.39 11.09 -11.39
N THR A 209 28.37 11.04 -12.28
CA THR A 209 28.61 9.90 -13.17
C THR A 209 28.93 8.63 -12.38
N ALA A 210 29.71 8.71 -11.30
CA ALA A 210 29.99 7.57 -10.43
C ALA A 210 28.71 6.96 -9.83
N ALA A 211 27.82 7.80 -9.30
CA ALA A 211 26.54 7.38 -8.74
C ALA A 211 25.59 6.80 -9.80
N ARG A 212 25.47 7.47 -10.95
CA ARG A 212 24.70 6.93 -12.09
C ARG A 212 25.21 5.55 -12.49
N ASN A 213 26.52 5.38 -12.61
CA ASN A 213 27.12 4.11 -13.02
C ASN A 213 26.87 3.03 -11.97
N ALA A 214 27.09 3.34 -10.69
CA ALA A 214 26.83 2.42 -9.59
C ALA A 214 25.36 1.98 -9.55
N PHE A 215 24.41 2.90 -9.77
CA PHE A 215 22.98 2.56 -9.82
C PHE A 215 22.61 1.68 -11.01
N LEU A 216 23.01 2.05 -12.22
CA LEU A 216 22.65 1.25 -13.42
C LEU A 216 23.30 -0.13 -13.39
N ASN A 217 24.53 -0.25 -12.85
CA ASN A 217 25.20 -1.53 -12.62
C ASN A 217 24.44 -2.42 -11.63
N LEU A 218 23.71 -1.85 -10.66
CA LEU A 218 22.89 -2.62 -9.73
C LEU A 218 21.91 -3.55 -10.45
N TYR A 219 21.45 -3.12 -11.62
CA TYR A 219 20.42 -3.77 -12.45
C TYR A 219 20.94 -4.21 -13.81
N GLU A 220 22.26 -4.21 -14.03
CA GLU A 220 22.90 -4.60 -15.28
C GLU A 220 22.39 -3.80 -16.51
N VAL A 221 22.03 -2.54 -16.30
CA VAL A 221 21.57 -1.64 -17.37
C VAL A 221 22.78 -0.93 -18.00
N PRO A 222 22.87 -0.82 -19.35
CA PRO A 222 23.99 -0.16 -20.00
C PRO A 222 24.15 1.30 -19.55
N LEU A 223 25.40 1.70 -19.32
CA LEU A 223 25.78 2.96 -18.68
C LEU A 223 25.69 4.17 -19.62
N THR A 224 24.47 4.60 -19.96
CA THR A 224 24.22 5.83 -20.73
C THR A 224 23.38 6.83 -19.94
N ASP A 225 23.54 8.12 -20.21
CA ASP A 225 22.72 9.17 -19.59
C ASP A 225 21.25 9.08 -20.04
N GLU A 226 21.01 8.55 -21.24
CA GLU A 226 19.66 8.24 -21.73
C GLU A 226 19.00 7.14 -20.89
N ASN A 227 19.72 6.04 -20.64
CA ASN A 227 19.20 4.95 -19.81
C ASN A 227 19.04 5.37 -18.35
N GLU A 228 19.89 6.24 -17.84
CA GLU A 228 19.65 6.87 -16.53
C GLU A 228 18.29 7.57 -16.53
N LYS A 229 18.01 8.48 -17.46
CA LYS A 229 16.74 9.22 -17.51
C LYS A 229 15.51 8.33 -17.71
N LEU A 230 15.66 7.21 -18.41
CA LEU A 230 14.56 6.30 -18.71
C LEU A 230 14.32 5.28 -17.59
N ALA A 231 15.37 4.78 -16.94
CA ALA A 231 15.27 3.86 -15.81
C ALA A 231 14.98 4.61 -14.49
N LEU A 232 15.63 5.75 -14.27
CA LEU A 232 15.35 6.63 -13.14
C LEU A 232 14.28 7.64 -13.49
N THR A 233 13.09 7.33 -13.01
CA THR A 233 11.87 8.03 -13.34
C THR A 233 11.36 8.91 -12.19
N GLN A 234 11.80 8.63 -10.96
CA GLN A 234 11.44 9.32 -9.71
C GLN A 234 12.56 9.15 -8.67
N ASP A 235 12.83 10.19 -7.89
CA ASP A 235 13.76 10.21 -6.74
C ASP A 235 13.44 9.13 -5.68
N THR A 236 12.15 8.84 -5.49
CA THR A 236 11.66 7.77 -4.61
C THR A 236 12.22 6.39 -4.99
N THR A 237 12.53 6.16 -6.27
CA THR A 237 13.10 4.90 -6.75
C THR A 237 14.52 4.72 -6.23
N LEU A 238 15.36 5.75 -6.31
CA LEU A 238 16.73 5.68 -5.82
C LEU A 238 16.76 5.52 -4.29
N THR A 239 15.89 6.27 -3.60
CA THR A 239 15.73 6.21 -2.15
C THR A 239 15.46 4.80 -1.66
N ARG A 240 14.53 4.11 -2.31
CA ARG A 240 14.15 2.75 -1.96
C ARG A 240 15.22 1.74 -2.40
N SER A 241 15.81 1.91 -3.58
CA SER A 241 16.78 0.96 -4.15
C SER A 241 18.11 0.88 -3.38
N LEU A 242 18.66 1.99 -2.89
CA LEU A 242 19.96 1.96 -2.19
C LEU A 242 19.90 1.21 -0.85
N VAL A 243 18.74 1.22 -0.19
CA VAL A 243 18.54 0.43 1.02
C VAL A 243 18.10 -0.99 0.66
N VAL A 244 17.02 -1.12 -0.12
CA VAL A 244 16.40 -2.42 -0.43
C VAL A 244 17.28 -3.28 -1.34
N ASP A 245 17.79 -2.72 -2.44
CA ASP A 245 18.41 -3.52 -3.50
C ASP A 245 19.93 -3.62 -3.41
N GLN A 246 20.57 -2.68 -2.70
CA GLN A 246 22.00 -2.71 -2.44
C GLN A 246 22.32 -3.34 -1.08
N TYR A 247 21.84 -2.79 0.05
CA TYR A 247 22.15 -3.36 1.37
C TYR A 247 21.49 -4.74 1.58
N PHE A 248 20.18 -4.85 1.36
CA PHE A 248 19.47 -6.10 1.66
C PHE A 248 19.69 -7.23 0.64
N ARG A 249 20.40 -6.98 -0.46
CA ARG A 249 20.79 -8.01 -1.42
C ARG A 249 21.51 -9.19 -0.76
N GLU A 250 22.35 -8.90 0.22
CA GLU A 250 23.12 -9.90 0.99
C GLU A 250 22.50 -10.19 2.36
N HIS A 251 21.37 -9.55 2.70
CA HIS A 251 20.75 -9.59 4.04
C HIS A 251 19.24 -9.90 3.98
N ILE A 252 18.82 -10.79 3.08
CA ILE A 252 17.40 -11.11 2.86
C ILE A 252 16.70 -11.60 4.13
N ASP A 253 17.39 -12.34 5.01
CA ASP A 253 16.81 -12.78 6.28
C ASP A 253 16.44 -11.58 7.17
N VAL A 254 17.31 -10.57 7.25
CA VAL A 254 17.05 -9.33 8.00
C VAL A 254 15.90 -8.55 7.38
N LEU A 255 15.80 -8.50 6.04
CA LEU A 255 14.68 -7.85 5.37
C LEU A 255 13.35 -8.55 5.67
N ALA A 256 13.33 -9.88 5.64
CA ALA A 256 12.15 -10.67 5.95
C ALA A 256 11.71 -10.47 7.41
N ASP A 257 12.66 -10.48 8.36
CA ASP A 257 12.39 -10.22 9.77
C ASP A 257 11.83 -8.81 9.99
N ALA A 258 12.42 -7.80 9.36
CA ALA A 258 11.94 -6.42 9.42
C ALA A 258 10.51 -6.30 8.86
N LEU A 259 10.26 -6.85 7.66
CA LEU A 259 8.94 -6.86 7.03
C LEU A 259 7.89 -7.59 7.89
N GLN A 260 8.25 -8.72 8.50
CA GLN A 260 7.34 -9.43 9.40
C GLN A 260 6.98 -8.56 10.61
N ASP A 261 7.96 -7.92 11.25
CA ASP A 261 7.72 -7.10 12.44
C ASP A 261 6.82 -5.90 12.14
N GLY A 262 7.18 -5.08 11.14
CA GLY A 262 6.40 -3.89 10.79
C GLY A 262 4.99 -4.22 10.30
N LEU A 263 4.84 -5.25 9.46
CA LEU A 263 3.50 -5.68 9.04
C LEU A 263 2.67 -6.31 10.19
N THR A 264 3.31 -6.83 11.25
CA THR A 264 2.55 -7.28 12.44
C THR A 264 1.98 -6.08 13.22
N HIS A 265 2.64 -4.92 13.18
CA HIS A 265 2.09 -3.67 13.74
C HIS A 265 0.88 -3.20 12.93
N GLU A 266 0.94 -3.27 11.60
CA GLU A 266 -0.20 -2.98 10.73
C GLU A 266 -1.39 -3.93 10.98
N ALA A 267 -1.12 -5.20 11.28
CA ALA A 267 -2.16 -6.16 11.63
C ALA A 267 -2.87 -5.76 12.94
N ALA A 268 -2.18 -5.05 13.83
CA ALA A 268 -2.76 -4.54 15.08
C ALA A 268 -3.73 -3.37 14.87
N ALA A 269 -3.72 -2.73 13.70
CA ALA A 269 -4.78 -1.81 13.27
C ALA A 269 -5.97 -2.50 12.59
N GLY A 270 -5.87 -3.80 12.32
CA GLY A 270 -6.95 -4.61 11.76
C GLY A 270 -6.80 -4.93 10.27
N PHE A 271 -5.68 -4.55 9.67
CA PHE A 271 -5.37 -4.94 8.29
C PHE A 271 -5.05 -6.43 8.21
N THR A 272 -5.78 -7.13 7.34
CA THR A 272 -5.53 -8.55 7.02
C THR A 272 -5.07 -8.73 5.59
N THR A 273 -5.34 -7.75 4.74
CA THR A 273 -4.83 -7.67 3.37
C THR A 273 -4.47 -6.22 3.05
N PHE A 274 -3.41 -6.00 2.30
CA PHE A 274 -3.15 -4.72 1.68
C PHE A 274 -2.74 -4.89 0.22
N SER A 275 -2.86 -3.81 -0.55
CA SER A 275 -2.43 -3.72 -1.92
C SER A 275 -1.47 -2.55 -2.11
N SER A 276 -0.48 -2.78 -2.95
CA SER A 276 0.54 -1.80 -3.30
C SER A 276 1.30 -2.26 -4.52
N HIS A 277 2.11 -1.36 -5.05
CA HIS A 277 3.12 -1.74 -6.01
C HIS A 277 4.40 -2.16 -5.28
N ILE A 278 5.16 -3.10 -5.83
CA ILE A 278 6.48 -3.43 -5.27
C ILE A 278 7.54 -2.59 -5.96
N VAL A 279 8.30 -1.86 -5.15
CA VAL A 279 9.56 -1.22 -5.55
C VAL A 279 10.69 -1.93 -4.82
N GLY A 280 11.68 -2.34 -5.60
CA GLY A 280 12.85 -3.07 -5.11
C GLY A 280 12.72 -4.58 -5.28
N LEU A 281 13.66 -5.14 -6.04
CA LEU A 281 13.70 -6.56 -6.38
C LEU A 281 13.89 -7.45 -5.15
N ARG A 282 14.52 -6.94 -4.08
CA ARG A 282 14.77 -7.73 -2.86
C ARG A 282 13.58 -7.82 -1.92
N VAL A 283 12.63 -6.88 -2.00
CA VAL A 283 11.35 -6.96 -1.26
C VAL A 283 10.57 -8.21 -1.70
N MET A 284 10.56 -8.53 -3.00
CA MET A 284 9.91 -9.76 -3.48
C MET A 284 10.54 -11.02 -2.88
N ASP A 285 11.88 -11.09 -2.83
CA ASP A 285 12.59 -12.24 -2.26
C ASP A 285 12.24 -12.45 -0.78
N ALA A 286 12.21 -11.36 0.00
CA ALA A 286 11.84 -11.40 1.40
C ALA A 286 10.38 -11.84 1.62
N TYR A 287 9.44 -11.34 0.82
CA TYR A 287 8.04 -11.82 0.87
C TYR A 287 7.92 -13.29 0.49
N MET A 288 8.60 -13.73 -0.57
CA MET A 288 8.61 -15.15 -0.94
C MET A 288 9.19 -16.03 0.15
N LYS A 289 10.22 -15.57 0.88
CA LYS A 289 10.74 -16.26 2.06
C LYS A 289 9.69 -16.34 3.17
N LEU A 290 9.05 -15.22 3.53
CA LEU A 290 7.99 -15.19 4.55
C LEU A 290 6.83 -16.14 4.22
N VAL A 291 6.44 -16.21 2.95
CA VAL A 291 5.41 -17.16 2.47
C VAL A 291 5.87 -18.61 2.66
N ARG A 292 7.07 -18.96 2.21
CA ARG A 292 7.62 -20.34 2.30
C ARG A 292 7.79 -20.80 3.75
N GLU A 293 8.05 -19.87 4.65
CA GLU A 293 8.23 -20.13 6.08
C GLU A 293 6.92 -20.00 6.88
N GLU A 294 5.79 -19.71 6.23
CA GLU A 294 4.47 -19.51 6.85
C GLU A 294 4.44 -18.38 7.91
N ARG A 295 5.21 -17.32 7.68
CA ARG A 295 5.44 -16.19 8.60
C ARG A 295 4.68 -14.91 8.23
N MET A 296 3.88 -14.92 7.16
CA MET A 296 3.15 -13.74 6.69
C MET A 296 2.13 -13.23 7.73
N PRO A 297 2.27 -11.99 8.23
CA PRO A 297 1.35 -11.42 9.23
C PRO A 297 0.13 -10.72 8.61
N ILE A 298 0.21 -10.37 7.32
CA ILE A 298 -0.85 -9.77 6.49
C ILE A 298 -0.72 -10.34 5.08
N ARG A 299 -1.82 -10.43 4.32
CA ARG A 299 -1.80 -10.74 2.88
C ARG A 299 -1.36 -9.54 2.06
N TYR A 300 -0.59 -9.77 1.00
CA TYR A 300 -0.13 -8.72 0.10
C TYR A 300 -0.51 -9.01 -1.36
N ALA A 301 -1.44 -8.21 -1.86
CA ALA A 301 -1.91 -8.20 -3.23
C ALA A 301 -1.14 -7.14 -4.04
N TRP A 302 -0.17 -7.55 -4.85
CA TRP A 302 0.85 -6.61 -5.33
C TRP A 302 0.82 -6.36 -6.84
N ALA A 303 1.17 -5.15 -7.26
CA ALA A 303 1.36 -4.78 -8.66
C ALA A 303 2.84 -4.70 -9.04
N HIS A 304 3.18 -5.20 -10.22
CA HIS A 304 4.53 -5.12 -10.79
C HIS A 304 4.85 -3.70 -11.28
N ARG A 305 5.86 -3.05 -10.67
CA ARG A 305 6.38 -1.74 -11.12
C ARG A 305 7.75 -1.82 -11.81
N PHE A 306 8.35 -3.01 -11.90
CA PHE A 306 9.75 -3.15 -12.34
C PHE A 306 10.03 -2.61 -13.76
N CYS A 307 9.08 -2.70 -14.70
CA CYS A 307 9.25 -2.09 -16.03
C CYS A 307 9.47 -0.59 -15.92
N GLN A 308 8.78 0.10 -15.02
CA GLN A 308 8.97 1.54 -14.78
C GLN A 308 10.19 1.85 -13.91
N GLN A 309 10.58 0.93 -13.04
CA GLN A 309 11.66 1.13 -12.07
C GLN A 309 13.05 1.05 -12.68
N VAL A 310 13.27 0.13 -13.62
CA VAL A 310 14.64 -0.22 -14.08
C VAL A 310 14.78 -0.46 -15.58
N GLN A 311 13.68 -0.46 -16.35
CA GLN A 311 13.74 -0.78 -17.78
C GLN A 311 13.68 0.49 -18.65
N PRO A 312 14.73 0.80 -19.43
CA PRO A 312 14.70 1.93 -20.35
C PRO A 312 13.58 1.81 -21.41
N ASP A 313 13.33 0.59 -21.88
CA ASP A 313 12.22 0.25 -22.79
C ASP A 313 11.01 -0.26 -22.01
N MET A 314 10.28 0.65 -21.36
CA MET A 314 9.07 0.32 -20.60
C MET A 314 8.00 -0.39 -21.44
N ALA A 315 7.77 0.09 -22.67
CA ALA A 315 6.72 -0.44 -23.54
C ALA A 315 7.05 -1.87 -24.00
N GLY A 316 8.29 -2.12 -24.46
CA GLY A 316 8.70 -3.46 -24.81
C GLY A 316 8.80 -4.39 -23.61
N CYS A 317 9.14 -3.87 -22.41
CA CYS A 317 9.08 -4.65 -21.18
C CYS A 317 7.67 -5.20 -20.92
N PHE A 318 6.64 -4.34 -20.95
CA PHE A 318 5.26 -4.79 -20.80
C PHE A 318 4.81 -5.72 -21.93
N ALA A 319 5.27 -5.48 -23.17
CA ALA A 319 4.99 -6.37 -24.29
C ALA A 319 5.51 -7.81 -24.11
N ARG A 320 6.48 -8.03 -23.21
CA ARG A 320 7.11 -9.34 -22.98
C ARG A 320 6.75 -10.00 -21.64
N LEU A 321 6.08 -9.30 -20.73
CA LEU A 321 5.92 -9.72 -19.33
C LEU A 321 4.91 -10.87 -19.13
N GLY A 322 3.82 -10.87 -19.90
CA GLY A 322 2.70 -11.78 -19.68
C GLY A 322 1.83 -11.41 -18.48
N ASP A 323 0.55 -11.80 -18.53
CA ASP A 323 -0.42 -11.47 -17.48
C ASP A 323 -0.33 -12.43 -16.29
N ALA A 324 0.10 -11.90 -15.14
CA ALA A 324 0.18 -12.64 -13.88
C ALA A 324 -0.94 -12.28 -12.89
N ALA A 325 -1.91 -11.45 -13.28
CA ALA A 325 -2.96 -11.00 -12.36
C ALA A 325 -3.78 -12.19 -11.82
N GLY A 326 -3.91 -12.27 -10.50
CA GLY A 326 -4.56 -13.35 -9.77
C GLY A 326 -3.64 -14.55 -9.46
N ILE A 327 -2.42 -14.60 -10.01
CA ILE A 327 -1.46 -15.69 -9.78
C ILE A 327 -0.63 -15.42 -8.53
N GLY A 328 -0.49 -16.45 -7.70
CA GLY A 328 0.28 -16.44 -6.46
C GLY A 328 -0.27 -17.44 -5.46
N ASP A 329 0.11 -17.29 -4.20
CA ASP A 329 -0.45 -18.09 -3.11
C ASP A 329 -1.60 -17.33 -2.40
N LYS A 330 -2.06 -17.87 -1.27
CA LYS A 330 -3.13 -17.26 -0.47
C LYS A 330 -2.68 -15.99 0.28
N TYR A 331 -1.40 -15.80 0.54
CA TYR A 331 -0.83 -14.66 1.25
C TYR A 331 -0.13 -13.66 0.34
N PHE A 332 0.40 -14.08 -0.81
CA PHE A 332 1.12 -13.19 -1.72
C PHE A 332 0.78 -13.50 -3.18
N TRP A 333 0.12 -12.56 -3.86
CA TRP A 333 -0.27 -12.74 -5.27
C TRP A 333 -0.21 -11.45 -6.06
N ASN A 334 0.08 -11.58 -7.35
CA ASN A 334 0.11 -10.45 -8.26
C ASN A 334 -1.32 -10.04 -8.62
N ILE A 335 -1.57 -8.74 -8.70
CA ILE A 335 -2.86 -8.17 -9.12
C ILE A 335 -2.77 -7.37 -10.42
N GLY A 336 -1.61 -7.36 -11.06
CA GLY A 336 -1.37 -6.68 -12.33
C GLY A 336 -0.03 -5.95 -12.37
N VAL A 337 0.01 -4.91 -13.21
CA VAL A 337 1.17 -4.06 -13.46
C VAL A 337 0.82 -2.59 -13.23
N THR A 338 1.84 -1.79 -13.01
CA THR A 338 1.71 -0.36 -12.74
C THR A 338 2.93 0.41 -13.23
N LEU A 339 2.75 1.70 -13.47
CA LEU A 339 3.84 2.66 -13.61
C LEU A 339 4.11 3.43 -12.30
N GLY A 340 3.36 3.15 -11.23
CA GLY A 340 3.37 3.93 -10.00
C GLY A 340 2.63 5.26 -10.19
N GLY A 341 3.34 6.38 -10.02
CA GLY A 341 2.74 7.70 -10.17
C GLY A 341 2.53 8.12 -11.61
N LEU A 342 1.28 8.37 -11.98
CA LEU A 342 0.86 8.82 -13.31
C LEU A 342 0.80 10.34 -13.42
N ASP A 343 0.63 11.03 -12.28
CA ASP A 343 0.90 12.44 -12.09
C ASP A 343 1.46 12.68 -10.67
N ALA A 344 1.23 13.85 -10.09
CA ALA A 344 1.69 14.20 -8.75
C ALA A 344 0.67 15.10 -8.04
N GLY A 345 0.80 15.21 -6.71
CA GLY A 345 0.01 16.17 -5.93
C GLY A 345 0.29 17.62 -6.33
N PRO A 346 -0.59 18.56 -5.97
CA PRO A 346 -0.40 19.98 -6.26
C PRO A 346 0.95 20.54 -5.78
N PRO A 347 1.56 21.47 -6.53
CA PRO A 347 1.04 22.11 -7.74
C PRO A 347 1.23 21.29 -9.04
N ALA A 348 1.84 20.11 -8.98
CA ALA A 348 2.21 19.30 -10.15
C ALA A 348 1.08 18.39 -10.68
N ILE A 349 -0.15 18.61 -10.25
CA ILE A 349 -1.33 17.85 -10.66
C ILE A 349 -1.66 18.08 -12.14
N CYS A 350 -1.90 17.01 -12.90
CA CYS A 350 -2.31 17.14 -14.30
C CYS A 350 -3.85 17.26 -14.38
N THR A 351 -4.35 18.49 -14.54
CA THR A 351 -5.79 18.76 -14.43
C THR A 351 -6.34 19.64 -15.56
N THR A 352 -7.65 19.51 -15.82
CA THR A 352 -8.37 20.44 -16.70
C THR A 352 -8.86 21.70 -15.98
N MET A 353 -8.60 21.84 -14.66
CA MET A 353 -8.95 23.04 -13.91
C MET A 353 -8.09 24.24 -14.35
N GLU A 354 -8.70 25.42 -14.34
CA GLU A 354 -7.99 26.69 -14.56
C GLU A 354 -7.21 27.07 -13.29
N ALA A 355 -6.04 27.66 -13.47
CA ALA A 355 -5.21 28.17 -12.38
C ALA A 355 -4.25 29.26 -12.91
N PRO A 356 -3.70 30.12 -12.04
CA PRO A 356 -2.63 31.03 -12.44
C PRO A 356 -1.48 30.31 -13.16
N LYS A 357 -0.89 30.98 -14.17
CA LYS A 357 0.16 30.41 -15.04
C LYS A 357 1.29 29.73 -14.26
N LYS A 358 1.72 30.33 -13.14
CA LYS A 358 2.78 29.78 -12.27
C LYS A 358 2.51 28.35 -11.77
N TYR A 359 1.23 27.97 -11.62
CA TYR A 359 0.85 26.61 -11.22
C TYR A 359 0.65 25.72 -12.44
N LYS A 360 0.02 26.24 -13.52
CA LYS A 360 -0.15 25.49 -14.78
C LYS A 360 1.19 25.08 -15.41
N ASP A 361 2.22 25.89 -15.27
CA ASP A 361 3.57 25.59 -15.77
C ASP A 361 4.25 24.43 -15.02
N GLN A 362 3.75 24.05 -13.84
CA GLN A 362 4.32 22.99 -12.99
C GLN A 362 3.61 21.63 -13.17
N GLU A 363 2.53 21.57 -13.96
CA GLU A 363 1.75 20.33 -14.14
C GLU A 363 2.58 19.20 -14.74
N ARG A 364 2.54 18.03 -14.09
CA ARG A 364 3.20 16.82 -14.56
C ARG A 364 2.23 15.95 -15.38
N CYS A 365 1.97 16.34 -16.62
CA CYS A 365 1.13 15.58 -17.56
C CYS A 365 1.92 14.53 -18.37
N ILE A 366 2.49 13.53 -17.69
CA ILE A 366 3.36 12.52 -18.34
C ILE A 366 2.61 11.52 -19.22
N LEU A 367 1.28 11.48 -19.17
CA LEU A 367 0.47 10.61 -20.03
C LEU A 367 -0.04 11.28 -21.31
N GLN A 368 0.42 12.49 -21.61
CA GLN A 368 0.06 13.16 -22.86
C GLN A 368 0.42 12.30 -24.09
N PRO A 369 -0.36 12.36 -25.19
CA PRO A 369 -0.14 11.53 -26.37
C PRO A 369 1.29 11.59 -26.89
N GLY A 370 1.86 10.43 -27.19
CA GLY A 370 3.24 10.29 -27.69
C GLY A 370 4.32 10.15 -26.61
N ASN A 371 4.00 10.42 -25.33
CA ASN A 371 4.93 10.20 -24.22
C ASN A 371 5.25 8.70 -24.03
N ALA A 372 6.47 8.38 -23.57
CA ALA A 372 6.91 7.03 -23.27
C ALA A 372 6.00 6.30 -22.24
N TYR A 373 5.47 7.00 -21.24
CA TYR A 373 4.56 6.41 -20.24
C TYR A 373 3.21 6.04 -20.88
N ALA A 374 2.64 6.93 -21.70
CA ALA A 374 1.42 6.64 -22.45
C ALA A 374 1.61 5.43 -23.39
N LYS A 375 2.76 5.34 -24.08
CA LYS A 375 3.12 4.17 -24.90
C LYS A 375 3.27 2.90 -24.06
N ALA A 376 3.78 3.00 -22.83
CA ALA A 376 3.91 1.87 -21.93
C ALA A 376 2.55 1.35 -21.44
N ILE A 377 1.61 2.23 -21.07
CA ILE A 377 0.23 1.84 -20.72
C ILE A 377 -0.43 1.18 -21.93
N HIS A 378 -0.30 1.79 -23.11
CA HIS A 378 -0.82 1.23 -24.36
C HIS A 378 -0.29 -0.19 -24.60
N ALA A 379 1.04 -0.39 -24.50
CA ALA A 379 1.66 -1.69 -24.66
C ALA A 379 1.19 -2.72 -23.61
N ALA A 380 1.04 -2.30 -22.34
CA ALA A 380 0.51 -3.17 -21.28
C ALA A 380 -0.91 -3.65 -21.59
N LEU A 381 -1.80 -2.73 -21.99
CA LEU A 381 -3.18 -3.05 -22.32
C LEU A 381 -3.29 -3.89 -23.60
N ARG A 382 -2.52 -3.57 -24.66
CA ARG A 382 -2.42 -4.39 -25.88
C ARG A 382 -1.91 -5.80 -25.59
N SER A 383 -1.10 -5.96 -24.54
CA SER A 383 -0.55 -7.24 -24.09
C SER A 383 -1.42 -7.92 -23.03
N HIS A 384 -2.69 -7.51 -22.91
CA HIS A 384 -3.69 -8.11 -22.03
C HIS A 384 -3.37 -8.01 -20.53
N LEU A 385 -2.43 -7.15 -20.13
CA LEU A 385 -2.07 -6.94 -18.73
C LEU A 385 -3.16 -6.15 -17.99
N ARG A 386 -3.35 -6.43 -16.70
CA ARG A 386 -4.20 -5.60 -15.82
C ARG A 386 -3.40 -4.42 -15.29
N PHE A 387 -3.87 -3.20 -15.54
CA PHE A 387 -3.21 -1.96 -15.14
C PHE A 387 -3.85 -1.38 -13.88
N VAL A 388 -3.12 -1.34 -12.77
CA VAL A 388 -3.65 -1.12 -11.42
C VAL A 388 -2.65 -0.48 -10.49
N VAL A 389 -3.08 -0.11 -9.29
CA VAL A 389 -2.27 0.56 -8.26
C VAL A 389 -1.62 1.80 -8.86
N ASN A 390 -2.46 2.67 -9.41
CA ASN A 390 -2.05 3.83 -10.18
C ASN A 390 -2.25 5.05 -9.30
N HIS A 391 -1.16 5.74 -8.96
CA HIS A 391 -1.28 6.98 -8.20
C HIS A 391 -1.70 8.10 -9.15
N ASP A 392 -2.86 8.66 -8.87
CA ASP A 392 -3.48 9.69 -9.67
C ASP A 392 -3.99 10.80 -8.75
N TYR A 393 -3.85 12.06 -9.16
CA TYR A 393 -4.40 13.20 -8.43
C TYR A 393 -5.36 13.99 -9.30
N GLY A 394 -5.04 14.13 -10.59
CA GLY A 394 -5.73 15.03 -11.51
C GLY A 394 -6.70 14.32 -12.45
N ASP A 395 -7.82 14.99 -12.74
CA ASP A 395 -8.84 14.50 -13.65
C ASP A 395 -8.35 14.30 -15.09
N LYS A 396 -7.37 15.08 -15.55
CA LYS A 396 -6.85 14.98 -16.91
C LYS A 396 -6.00 13.72 -17.12
N THR A 397 -5.31 13.25 -16.08
CA THR A 397 -4.61 11.97 -16.10
C THR A 397 -5.57 10.81 -16.35
N ILE A 398 -6.73 10.84 -15.68
CA ILE A 398 -7.80 9.85 -15.89
C ILE A 398 -8.34 9.91 -17.32
N ASP A 399 -8.50 11.09 -17.91
CA ASP A 399 -8.87 11.23 -19.33
C ASP A 399 -7.87 10.50 -20.25
N TYR A 400 -6.55 10.67 -20.02
CA TYR A 400 -5.52 10.00 -20.82
C TYR A 400 -5.60 8.47 -20.71
N VAL A 401 -5.77 7.92 -19.51
CA VAL A 401 -5.87 6.46 -19.35
C VAL A 401 -7.14 5.93 -20.02
N MET A 402 -8.29 6.61 -19.86
CA MET A 402 -9.53 6.21 -20.54
C MET A 402 -9.39 6.28 -22.07
N ASP A 403 -8.67 7.28 -22.61
CA ASP A 403 -8.39 7.41 -24.03
C ASP A 403 -7.52 6.28 -24.55
N ILE A 404 -6.49 5.87 -23.80
CA ILE A 404 -5.63 4.73 -24.17
C ILE A 404 -6.45 3.42 -24.16
N ILE A 405 -7.35 3.22 -23.19
CA ILE A 405 -8.26 2.05 -23.15
C ILE A 405 -9.14 2.01 -24.41
N ASP A 406 -9.75 3.15 -24.77
CA ASP A 406 -10.59 3.26 -25.97
C ASP A 406 -9.78 3.06 -27.26
N GLN A 407 -8.54 3.55 -27.30
CA GLN A 407 -7.63 3.35 -28.42
C GLN A 407 -7.30 1.87 -28.60
N VAL A 408 -6.88 1.19 -27.53
CA VAL A 408 -6.56 -0.25 -27.55
C VAL A 408 -7.75 -1.09 -28.01
N SER A 409 -8.95 -0.78 -27.51
CA SER A 409 -10.18 -1.50 -27.89
C SER A 409 -10.55 -1.31 -29.37
N LYS A 410 -10.18 -0.17 -29.97
CA LYS A 410 -10.37 0.09 -31.41
C LYS A 410 -9.34 -0.62 -32.27
N GLU A 411 -8.11 -0.71 -31.79
CA GLU A 411 -6.98 -1.32 -32.51
C GLU A 411 -7.02 -2.85 -32.48
N ASP A 412 -7.63 -3.44 -31.45
CA ASP A 412 -7.73 -4.89 -31.29
C ASP A 412 -9.14 -5.33 -30.89
N PRO A 413 -9.91 -5.88 -31.85
CA PRO A 413 -11.27 -6.37 -31.60
C PRO A 413 -11.36 -7.50 -30.56
N SER A 414 -10.26 -8.18 -30.21
CA SER A 414 -10.25 -9.19 -29.14
C SER A 414 -10.27 -8.56 -27.74
N ILE A 415 -9.82 -7.31 -27.62
CA ILE A 415 -9.92 -6.52 -26.39
C ILE A 415 -11.28 -5.83 -26.39
N THR A 416 -12.30 -6.61 -26.05
CA THR A 416 -13.67 -6.11 -25.95
C THR A 416 -13.86 -5.24 -24.70
N LEU A 417 -14.94 -4.46 -24.69
CA LEU A 417 -15.30 -3.69 -23.50
C LEU A 417 -15.58 -4.60 -22.29
N ASP A 418 -16.16 -5.79 -22.49
CA ASP A 418 -16.38 -6.77 -21.42
C ASP A 418 -15.06 -7.35 -20.91
N TYR A 419 -14.09 -7.58 -21.80
CA TYR A 419 -12.75 -7.92 -21.40
C TYR A 419 -12.15 -6.80 -20.53
N MET A 420 -12.20 -5.54 -20.98
CA MET A 420 -11.68 -4.41 -20.21
C MET A 420 -12.36 -4.27 -18.83
N ARG A 421 -13.68 -4.42 -18.76
CA ARG A 421 -14.41 -4.44 -17.48
C ARG A 421 -13.94 -5.56 -16.56
N SER A 422 -13.65 -6.74 -17.11
CA SER A 422 -13.12 -7.86 -16.33
C SER A 422 -11.73 -7.59 -15.76
N ARG A 423 -10.96 -6.69 -16.38
CA ARG A 423 -9.62 -6.30 -15.91
C ARG A 423 -9.67 -5.32 -14.75
N ARG A 424 -10.78 -4.63 -14.49
CA ARG A 424 -10.96 -3.75 -13.32
C ARG A 424 -9.77 -2.81 -13.12
N THR A 425 -9.49 -1.96 -14.12
CA THR A 425 -8.48 -0.90 -14.03
C THR A 425 -8.71 -0.07 -12.77
N THR A 426 -7.64 0.32 -12.08
CA THR A 426 -7.76 1.10 -10.85
C THR A 426 -7.06 2.45 -10.93
N ALA A 427 -7.49 3.37 -10.07
CA ALA A 427 -6.81 4.62 -9.73
C ALA A 427 -6.93 4.82 -8.22
N ASP A 428 -5.91 5.39 -7.62
CA ASP A 428 -5.77 5.55 -6.16
C ASP A 428 -5.66 7.03 -5.80
N HIS A 429 -6.03 7.39 -4.56
CA HIS A 429 -6.10 8.73 -3.96
C HIS A 429 -7.44 9.47 -4.04
N CYS A 430 -7.94 9.79 -5.23
CA CYS A 430 -9.10 10.69 -5.43
C CYS A 430 -8.86 12.17 -5.03
N GLY A 431 -7.71 12.73 -5.40
CA GLY A 431 -7.36 14.13 -5.13
C GLY A 431 -8.34 15.16 -5.70
N PHE A 432 -8.44 15.26 -7.04
CA PHE A 432 -9.37 16.13 -7.77
C PHE A 432 -10.08 15.38 -8.91
N TYR A 433 -10.40 14.11 -8.69
CA TYR A 433 -11.08 13.24 -9.66
C TYR A 433 -11.96 12.20 -8.94
N PRO A 434 -12.90 11.57 -9.66
CA PRO A 434 -13.35 11.90 -11.01
C PRO A 434 -14.23 13.15 -11.07
N ARG A 435 -14.25 13.84 -12.21
CA ARG A 435 -15.30 14.84 -12.49
C ARG A 435 -16.59 14.12 -12.92
N LYS A 436 -17.75 14.75 -12.69
CA LYS A 436 -19.06 14.19 -13.05
C LYS A 436 -19.15 13.67 -14.51
N ALA A 437 -18.52 14.39 -15.45
CA ALA A 437 -18.49 14.02 -16.86
C ALA A 437 -17.71 12.73 -17.17
N GLN A 438 -16.84 12.25 -16.26
CA GLN A 438 -16.06 11.02 -16.44
C GLN A 438 -16.80 9.78 -15.95
N LEU A 439 -17.75 9.94 -15.01
CA LEU A 439 -18.37 8.83 -14.28
C LEU A 439 -18.96 7.76 -15.20
N SER A 440 -19.77 8.15 -16.19
CA SER A 440 -20.38 7.18 -17.11
C SER A 440 -19.35 6.40 -17.91
N ARG A 441 -18.23 7.02 -18.28
CA ARG A 441 -17.15 6.36 -19.03
C ARG A 441 -16.33 5.42 -18.14
N LEU A 442 -16.05 5.83 -16.91
CA LEU A 442 -15.38 5.00 -15.90
C LEU A 442 -16.19 3.75 -15.57
N VAL A 443 -17.50 3.90 -15.34
CA VAL A 443 -18.42 2.78 -15.13
C VAL A 443 -18.44 1.87 -16.35
N ASN A 444 -18.54 2.45 -17.55
CA ASN A 444 -18.58 1.71 -18.79
C ASN A 444 -17.30 0.89 -19.03
N GLN A 445 -16.13 1.41 -18.64
CA GLN A 445 -14.84 0.71 -18.74
C GLN A 445 -14.57 -0.23 -17.53
N GLY A 446 -15.43 -0.24 -16.51
CA GLY A 446 -15.36 -1.15 -15.36
C GLY A 446 -14.27 -0.82 -14.34
N TRP A 447 -14.01 0.47 -14.10
CA TRP A 447 -13.00 0.90 -13.13
C TRP A 447 -13.40 0.60 -11.68
N ILE A 448 -12.40 0.48 -10.80
CA ILE A 448 -12.56 0.55 -9.35
C ILE A 448 -11.61 1.64 -8.84
N ILE A 449 -12.13 2.61 -8.08
CA ILE A 449 -11.33 3.72 -7.59
C ILE A 449 -11.09 3.58 -6.08
N SER A 450 -9.84 3.70 -5.64
CA SER A 450 -9.44 3.74 -4.23
C SER A 450 -9.31 5.20 -3.79
N CYS A 451 -9.96 5.59 -2.69
CA CYS A 451 -9.93 6.97 -2.20
C CYS A 451 -9.44 7.07 -0.76
N ASP A 452 -8.64 8.10 -0.49
CA ASP A 452 -8.19 8.43 0.86
C ASP A 452 -8.97 9.62 1.43
N ALA A 453 -9.31 9.52 2.71
CA ALA A 453 -9.93 10.58 3.47
C ALA A 453 -8.98 11.77 3.74
N MET A 454 -7.66 11.54 3.75
CA MET A 454 -6.64 12.55 4.00
C MET A 454 -6.70 13.72 3.00
N PHE A 455 -7.25 13.50 1.81
CA PHE A 455 -7.38 14.55 0.81
C PHE A 455 -8.34 15.64 1.22
N LEU A 456 -9.31 15.35 2.09
CA LEU A 456 -10.14 16.38 2.72
C LEU A 456 -9.29 17.27 3.64
N ASN A 457 -8.34 16.69 4.36
CA ASN A 457 -7.44 17.47 5.22
C ASN A 457 -6.47 18.33 4.39
N ARG A 458 -5.96 17.78 3.29
CA ARG A 458 -4.97 18.44 2.41
C ARG A 458 -5.58 19.43 1.41
N SER A 459 -6.87 19.36 1.09
CA SER A 459 -7.42 20.09 -0.05
C SER A 459 -7.64 21.58 0.17
N ALA A 460 -7.75 22.09 1.40
CA ALA A 460 -8.02 23.52 1.62
C ALA A 460 -7.02 24.47 0.94
N PRO A 461 -5.68 24.33 1.09
CA PRO A 461 -4.73 25.14 0.34
C PRO A 461 -4.83 24.92 -1.18
N TRP A 462 -5.21 23.73 -1.63
CA TRP A 462 -5.38 23.46 -3.06
C TRP A 462 -6.60 24.19 -3.63
N LEU A 463 -7.70 24.21 -2.90
CA LEU A 463 -8.93 24.89 -3.29
C LEU A 463 -8.76 26.43 -3.32
N GLN A 464 -7.82 26.98 -2.55
CA GLN A 464 -7.43 28.39 -2.70
C GLN A 464 -6.75 28.68 -4.05
N VAL A 465 -6.11 27.69 -4.66
CA VAL A 465 -5.45 27.81 -5.97
C VAL A 465 -6.41 27.57 -7.13
N TYR A 466 -7.18 26.48 -7.06
CA TYR A 466 -8.03 25.99 -8.16
C TYR A 466 -9.50 26.44 -8.08
N GLY A 467 -9.89 27.11 -6.99
CA GLY A 467 -11.26 27.54 -6.74
C GLY A 467 -12.00 26.63 -5.77
N LEU A 468 -12.74 27.23 -4.82
CA LEU A 468 -13.53 26.51 -3.82
C LEU A 468 -14.65 25.68 -4.44
N GLU A 469 -15.14 26.09 -5.61
CA GLU A 469 -16.13 25.37 -6.40
C GLU A 469 -15.67 23.98 -6.85
N MET A 470 -14.36 23.70 -6.81
CA MET A 470 -13.78 22.40 -7.14
C MET A 470 -13.78 21.42 -5.96
N ALA A 471 -14.30 21.81 -4.79
CA ALA A 471 -14.37 20.96 -3.60
C ALA A 471 -15.11 19.63 -3.85
N ASN A 472 -16.11 19.65 -4.74
CA ASN A 472 -16.88 18.47 -5.13
C ASN A 472 -16.11 17.48 -6.02
N ARG A 473 -14.83 17.73 -6.31
CA ARG A 473 -13.93 16.77 -6.97
C ARG A 473 -12.96 16.09 -6.00
N VAL A 474 -12.96 16.49 -4.72
CA VAL A 474 -12.11 15.92 -3.68
C VAL A 474 -12.81 14.73 -3.05
N ALA A 475 -12.31 13.53 -3.30
CA ALA A 475 -12.91 12.26 -2.89
C ALA A 475 -14.46 12.23 -3.07
N PRO A 476 -14.99 12.35 -4.30
CA PRO A 476 -16.43 12.48 -4.56
C PRO A 476 -17.15 11.12 -4.56
N ILE A 477 -17.09 10.44 -3.41
CA ILE A 477 -17.50 9.03 -3.28
C ILE A 477 -19.00 8.86 -3.52
N LYS A 478 -19.84 9.75 -3.00
CA LYS A 478 -21.29 9.63 -3.17
C LYS A 478 -21.66 9.72 -4.64
N SER A 479 -21.09 10.69 -5.37
CA SER A 479 -21.28 10.83 -6.82
C SER A 479 -20.82 9.58 -7.59
N MET A 480 -19.71 8.94 -7.19
CA MET A 480 -19.25 7.69 -7.79
C MET A 480 -20.24 6.54 -7.56
N LEU A 481 -20.70 6.35 -6.32
CA LEU A 481 -21.66 5.29 -5.97
C LEU A 481 -23.00 5.49 -6.68
N ASP A 482 -23.53 6.71 -6.71
CA ASP A 482 -24.78 7.06 -7.39
C ASP A 482 -24.70 6.75 -8.91
N ALA A 483 -23.51 6.88 -9.50
CA ALA A 483 -23.26 6.55 -10.90
C ALA A 483 -23.07 5.04 -11.16
N GLY A 484 -22.96 4.22 -10.12
CA GLY A 484 -22.68 2.79 -10.24
C GLY A 484 -21.19 2.43 -10.28
N LEU A 485 -20.31 3.32 -9.82
CA LEU A 485 -18.87 3.08 -9.76
C LEU A 485 -18.47 2.57 -8.36
N MET A 486 -17.88 1.37 -8.31
CA MET A 486 -17.34 0.83 -7.07
C MET A 486 -16.14 1.64 -6.61
N THR A 487 -16.15 2.05 -5.34
CA THR A 487 -15.08 2.82 -4.72
C THR A 487 -14.60 2.11 -3.46
N THR A 488 -13.30 2.07 -3.20
CA THR A 488 -12.68 1.45 -2.02
C THR A 488 -11.98 2.51 -1.18
N ALA A 489 -11.63 2.16 0.06
CA ALA A 489 -10.92 3.08 0.96
C ALA A 489 -9.44 2.69 1.04
N GLU A 490 -8.59 3.71 1.10
CA GLU A 490 -7.19 3.59 1.48
C GLU A 490 -6.91 4.41 2.73
N ALA A 491 -5.87 4.01 3.46
CA ALA A 491 -5.41 4.69 4.66
C ALA A 491 -3.92 4.42 4.87
N GLU A 492 -3.18 5.42 5.33
CA GLU A 492 -1.77 5.27 5.73
C GLU A 492 -1.62 5.70 7.19
N LEU A 493 -1.55 4.72 8.09
CA LEU A 493 -1.43 4.98 9.52
C LEU A 493 -0.01 5.47 9.85
N GLY A 494 0.07 6.68 10.37
CA GLY A 494 1.34 7.22 10.87
C GLY A 494 1.76 6.56 12.17
N ASP A 495 3.07 6.40 12.35
CA ASP A 495 3.75 6.01 13.60
C ASP A 495 3.40 4.61 14.15
N ILE A 496 2.60 3.80 13.45
CA ILE A 496 2.08 2.53 13.98
C ILE A 496 3.18 1.55 14.37
N GLU A 497 4.27 1.48 13.60
CA GLU A 497 5.40 0.62 13.89
C GLU A 497 6.26 1.12 15.07
N THR A 498 5.99 2.32 15.59
CA THR A 498 6.59 2.83 16.84
C THR A 498 5.72 2.56 18.09
N GLY A 499 4.56 1.93 17.90
CA GLY A 499 3.66 1.54 18.99
C GLY A 499 2.56 2.56 19.32
N GLU A 500 2.47 3.68 18.60
CA GLU A 500 1.44 4.70 18.77
C GLU A 500 0.86 5.07 17.42
N SER A 501 -0.47 5.13 17.29
CA SER A 501 -1.09 5.51 16.02
C SER A 501 -2.50 6.04 16.22
N GLU A 502 -3.07 6.62 15.19
CA GLU A 502 -4.52 6.77 15.10
C GLU A 502 -5.21 5.46 14.79
N THR A 503 -6.52 5.39 15.03
CA THR A 503 -7.28 4.24 14.52
C THR A 503 -7.52 4.39 13.02
N PHE A 504 -7.66 3.26 12.33
CA PHE A 504 -8.12 3.23 10.93
C PHE A 504 -9.43 4.03 10.72
N HIS A 505 -10.35 3.94 11.68
CA HIS A 505 -11.62 4.68 11.59
C HIS A 505 -11.46 6.17 11.85
N ALA A 506 -10.45 6.60 12.62
CA ALA A 506 -10.16 8.03 12.81
C ALA A 506 -9.73 8.67 11.50
N GLN A 507 -8.86 8.02 10.73
CA GLN A 507 -8.48 8.51 9.41
C GLN A 507 -9.67 8.60 8.46
N LEU A 508 -10.53 7.58 8.45
CA LEU A 508 -11.60 7.52 7.45
C LEU A 508 -12.89 8.26 7.83
N VAL A 509 -13.04 8.72 9.07
CA VAL A 509 -14.26 9.43 9.52
C VAL A 509 -14.52 10.72 8.74
N HIS A 510 -13.49 11.30 8.12
CA HIS A 510 -13.64 12.48 7.27
C HIS A 510 -14.51 12.20 6.04
N LEU A 511 -14.60 10.95 5.55
CA LEU A 511 -15.49 10.60 4.44
C LEU A 511 -16.98 10.62 4.84
N ILE A 512 -17.27 10.39 6.12
CA ILE A 512 -18.63 10.47 6.68
C ILE A 512 -18.97 11.93 7.00
N THR A 513 -18.11 12.59 7.77
CA THR A 513 -18.40 13.94 8.29
C THR A 513 -18.20 15.03 7.24
N ARG A 514 -17.37 14.75 6.22
CA ARG A 514 -16.86 15.72 5.25
C ARG A 514 -16.21 16.95 5.91
N LYS A 515 -15.72 16.79 7.13
CA LYS A 515 -14.99 17.82 7.86
C LYS A 515 -13.51 17.47 7.90
N ASN A 516 -12.66 18.44 7.64
CA ASN A 516 -11.24 18.29 7.89
C ASN A 516 -10.88 18.46 9.37
N ASP A 517 -9.61 18.28 9.72
CA ASP A 517 -9.10 18.43 11.09
C ASP A 517 -9.32 19.81 11.70
N ARG A 518 -9.42 20.85 10.85
CA ARG A 518 -9.77 22.23 11.27
C ARG A 518 -11.28 22.43 11.49
N GLY A 519 -12.09 21.40 11.26
CA GLY A 519 -13.55 21.45 11.33
C GLY A 519 -14.22 22.07 10.10
N GLU A 520 -13.47 22.40 9.05
CA GLU A 520 -13.99 23.00 7.83
C GLU A 520 -14.71 21.94 7.00
N SER A 521 -15.87 22.29 6.45
CA SER A 521 -16.69 21.37 5.65
C SER A 521 -16.29 21.41 4.17
N ILE A 522 -16.07 20.24 3.56
CA ILE A 522 -15.61 20.10 2.16
C ILE A 522 -16.57 19.21 1.39
N ALA A 523 -17.37 19.82 0.51
CA ALA A 523 -18.45 19.17 -0.24
C ALA A 523 -19.29 18.20 0.63
N PRO A 524 -20.06 18.71 1.62
CA PRO A 524 -20.89 17.88 2.51
C PRO A 524 -21.87 16.96 1.79
N GLU A 525 -22.29 17.31 0.58
CA GLU A 525 -23.14 16.51 -0.28
C GLU A 525 -22.49 15.19 -0.75
N GLU A 526 -21.16 15.08 -0.66
CA GLU A 526 -20.41 13.85 -0.97
C GLU A 526 -20.26 12.92 0.25
N ALA A 527 -20.90 13.24 1.38
CA ALA A 527 -20.88 12.40 2.58
C ALA A 527 -21.47 11.01 2.31
N ILE A 528 -20.81 10.00 2.85
CA ILE A 528 -21.28 8.61 2.86
C ILE A 528 -21.68 8.19 4.28
N ASP A 529 -22.47 7.13 4.39
CA ASP A 529 -22.79 6.54 5.69
C ASP A 529 -21.73 5.51 6.14
N ARG A 530 -21.76 5.18 7.43
CA ARG A 530 -20.81 4.24 8.05
C ARG A 530 -20.87 2.83 7.46
N ASN A 531 -22.02 2.36 7.00
CA ASN A 531 -22.13 1.02 6.41
C ASN A 531 -21.41 1.00 5.06
N THR A 532 -21.61 2.04 4.26
CA THR A 532 -20.87 2.27 3.01
C THR A 532 -19.36 2.26 3.28
N LEU A 533 -18.88 3.01 4.28
CA LEU A 533 -17.45 3.02 4.63
C LEU A 533 -16.92 1.64 5.05
N MET A 534 -17.70 0.87 5.81
CA MET A 534 -17.33 -0.51 6.17
C MET A 534 -17.22 -1.41 4.92
N LYS A 535 -18.10 -1.23 3.92
CA LYS A 535 -18.01 -1.96 2.63
C LYS A 535 -16.77 -1.58 1.84
N MET A 536 -16.42 -0.29 1.82
CA MET A 536 -15.18 0.24 1.21
C MET A 536 -13.91 -0.34 1.82
N SER A 537 -13.98 -0.87 3.05
CA SER A 537 -12.85 -1.40 3.81
C SER A 537 -12.83 -2.93 3.89
N THR A 538 -13.85 -3.63 3.35
CA THR A 538 -14.00 -5.10 3.46
C THR A 538 -14.42 -5.76 2.14
N VAL A 539 -15.71 -5.77 1.81
CA VAL A 539 -16.24 -6.52 0.67
C VAL A 539 -15.87 -5.91 -0.68
N TRP A 540 -15.93 -4.60 -0.87
CA TRP A 540 -15.55 -3.95 -2.13
C TRP A 540 -14.06 -4.06 -2.47
N PRO A 541 -13.12 -3.83 -1.53
CA PRO A 541 -11.71 -3.99 -1.83
C PRO A 541 -11.31 -5.44 -2.15
N SER A 542 -12.11 -6.45 -1.77
CA SER A 542 -11.90 -7.83 -2.23
C SER A 542 -11.96 -7.98 -3.77
N PHE A 543 -12.76 -7.14 -4.45
CA PHE A 543 -12.83 -7.10 -5.92
C PHE A 543 -11.61 -6.39 -6.53
N TYR A 544 -11.10 -5.35 -5.88
CA TYR A 544 -9.88 -4.64 -6.28
C TYR A 544 -8.68 -5.60 -6.32
N VAL A 545 -8.57 -6.46 -5.29
CA VAL A 545 -7.46 -7.40 -5.14
C VAL A 545 -7.71 -8.77 -5.79
N LEU A 546 -8.80 -8.95 -6.55
CA LEU A 546 -9.17 -10.19 -7.26
C LEU A 546 -9.35 -11.42 -6.34
N LYS A 547 -9.88 -11.23 -5.14
CA LYS A 547 -10.14 -12.28 -4.14
C LYS A 547 -11.54 -12.22 -3.56
N GLU A 548 -12.52 -11.72 -4.31
CA GLU A 548 -13.90 -11.62 -3.83
C GLU A 548 -14.54 -12.98 -3.45
N LYS A 549 -14.00 -14.09 -3.97
CA LYS A 549 -14.48 -15.44 -3.64
C LYS A 549 -13.89 -15.97 -2.34
N GLU A 550 -12.81 -15.36 -1.84
CA GLU A 550 -12.03 -15.87 -0.71
C GLU A 550 -11.94 -14.89 0.47
N LEU A 551 -12.11 -13.58 0.23
CA LEU A 551 -11.92 -12.49 1.19
C LEU A 551 -13.12 -11.54 1.24
N GLY A 552 -13.06 -10.58 2.18
CA GLY A 552 -13.96 -9.43 2.27
C GLY A 552 -15.30 -9.68 2.96
N THR A 553 -15.68 -10.94 3.20
CA THR A 553 -16.94 -11.32 3.88
C THR A 553 -16.72 -12.54 4.78
N LEU A 554 -17.58 -12.72 5.78
CA LEU A 554 -17.57 -13.87 6.69
C LEU A 554 -18.59 -14.91 6.22
N GLU A 555 -18.17 -15.76 5.29
CA GLU A 555 -19.01 -16.78 4.67
C GLU A 555 -18.33 -18.14 4.68
N PRO A 556 -19.08 -19.27 4.78
CA PRO A 556 -18.53 -20.60 4.69
C PRO A 556 -17.66 -20.79 3.44
N GLY A 557 -16.48 -21.36 3.62
CA GLY A 557 -15.50 -21.58 2.57
C GLY A 557 -14.52 -20.44 2.35
N LYS A 558 -14.80 -19.21 2.79
CA LYS A 558 -13.85 -18.09 2.72
C LYS A 558 -12.77 -18.18 3.79
N TYR A 559 -11.67 -17.45 3.61
CA TYR A 559 -10.62 -17.40 4.64
C TYR A 559 -11.17 -16.77 5.92
N ALA A 560 -10.73 -17.31 7.06
CA ALA A 560 -11.10 -16.78 8.36
C ALA A 560 -10.24 -15.54 8.71
N ASP A 561 -10.53 -14.45 8.01
CA ASP A 561 -9.93 -13.13 8.21
C ASP A 561 -10.97 -12.23 8.87
N PHE A 562 -10.84 -11.96 10.17
CA PHE A 562 -11.85 -11.20 10.93
C PHE A 562 -11.25 -10.44 12.09
N LEU A 563 -11.99 -9.42 12.53
CA LEU A 563 -11.66 -8.55 13.65
C LEU A 563 -12.71 -8.67 14.74
N ILE A 564 -12.29 -8.65 16.00
CA ILE A 564 -13.18 -8.37 17.14
C ILE A 564 -12.94 -6.92 17.54
N LEU A 565 -13.97 -6.08 17.51
CA LEU A 565 -13.85 -4.65 17.79
C LEU A 565 -14.06 -4.32 19.26
N ASN A 566 -13.46 -3.22 19.73
CA ASN A 566 -13.65 -2.69 21.09
C ASN A 566 -15.06 -2.12 21.32
N LYS A 567 -15.72 -1.66 20.26
CA LYS A 567 -17.05 -1.02 20.26
C LYS A 567 -17.88 -1.54 19.09
N ASP A 568 -19.20 -1.40 19.19
CA ASP A 568 -20.11 -1.65 18.07
C ASP A 568 -20.14 -0.46 17.11
N TYR A 569 -19.26 -0.49 16.12
CA TYR A 569 -19.14 0.52 15.05
C TYR A 569 -20.49 0.96 14.47
N PHE A 570 -21.47 0.06 14.37
CA PHE A 570 -22.73 0.32 13.70
C PHE A 570 -23.77 1.04 14.57
N THR A 571 -23.56 1.14 15.89
CA THR A 571 -24.56 1.70 16.82
C THR A 571 -24.04 2.85 17.68
N ILE A 572 -22.72 2.99 17.82
CA ILE A 572 -22.13 4.12 18.56
C ILE A 572 -22.46 5.48 17.92
N PRO A 573 -22.43 6.59 18.69
CA PRO A 573 -22.49 7.93 18.14
C PRO A 573 -21.41 8.18 17.09
N GLU A 574 -21.72 8.99 16.06
CA GLU A 574 -20.77 9.29 14.97
C GLU A 574 -19.45 9.90 15.49
N ALA A 575 -19.53 10.78 16.49
CA ALA A 575 -18.36 11.40 17.13
C ALA A 575 -17.42 10.38 17.80
N GLU A 576 -17.88 9.16 18.07
CA GLU A 576 -17.05 8.11 18.66
C GLU A 576 -16.43 7.15 17.62
N ILE A 577 -16.77 7.27 16.33
CA ILE A 577 -16.30 6.35 15.28
C ILE A 577 -14.77 6.29 15.24
N GLY A 578 -14.09 7.43 15.37
CA GLY A 578 -12.62 7.48 15.37
C GLY A 578 -11.94 6.74 16.54
N SER A 579 -12.70 6.31 17.55
CA SER A 579 -12.17 5.54 18.70
C SER A 579 -12.33 4.02 18.55
N VAL A 580 -12.82 3.54 17.40
CA VAL A 580 -13.03 2.11 17.13
C VAL A 580 -11.72 1.47 16.66
N PHE A 581 -11.28 0.44 17.35
CA PHE A 581 -10.08 -0.33 17.01
C PHE A 581 -10.26 -1.84 17.29
N PRO A 582 -9.48 -2.72 16.65
CA PRO A 582 -9.56 -4.15 16.90
C PRO A 582 -8.94 -4.52 18.25
N LEU A 583 -9.67 -5.33 19.03
CA LEU A 583 -9.15 -6.07 20.18
C LEU A 583 -8.43 -7.36 19.77
N MET A 584 -8.79 -7.90 18.62
CA MET A 584 -8.19 -9.12 18.07
C MET A 584 -8.22 -9.05 16.55
N THR A 585 -7.12 -9.42 15.92
CA THR A 585 -6.99 -9.59 14.46
C THR A 585 -6.68 -11.05 14.18
N VAL A 586 -7.53 -11.69 13.37
CA VAL A 586 -7.36 -13.07 12.92
C VAL A 586 -7.09 -13.07 11.42
N LEU A 587 -6.05 -13.78 11.02
CA LEU A 587 -5.63 -13.97 9.64
C LEU A 587 -5.59 -15.48 9.33
N GLY A 588 -6.40 -15.93 8.37
CA GLY A 588 -6.46 -17.34 7.99
C GLY A 588 -6.64 -18.25 9.19
N GLY A 589 -7.55 -17.89 10.10
CA GLY A 589 -7.87 -18.65 11.32
C GLY A 589 -6.83 -18.55 12.45
N LYS A 590 -5.67 -17.93 12.21
CA LYS A 590 -4.63 -17.71 13.22
C LYS A 590 -4.78 -16.33 13.86
N THR A 591 -4.73 -16.26 15.18
CA THR A 591 -4.64 -15.00 15.91
C THR A 591 -3.28 -14.35 15.68
N VAL A 592 -3.24 -13.23 14.96
CA VAL A 592 -2.00 -12.46 14.74
C VAL A 592 -1.81 -11.42 15.83
N VAL A 593 -2.92 -10.80 16.25
CA VAL A 593 -2.94 -9.82 17.34
C VAL A 593 -4.08 -10.16 18.31
N LEU A 594 -3.78 -10.15 19.60
CA LEU A 594 -4.75 -10.20 20.68
C LEU A 594 -4.30 -9.18 21.73
N ARG A 595 -5.11 -8.15 21.92
CA ARG A 595 -4.74 -7.08 22.84
C ARG A 595 -4.88 -7.49 24.30
N GLU A 596 -4.07 -6.87 25.15
CA GLU A 596 -4.03 -7.11 26.60
C GLU A 596 -5.40 -7.02 27.27
N GLU A 597 -6.25 -6.07 26.85
CA GLU A 597 -7.55 -5.85 27.46
C GLU A 597 -8.45 -7.09 27.31
N LEU A 598 -8.47 -7.69 26.12
CA LEU A 598 -9.26 -8.88 25.81
C LEU A 598 -8.56 -10.17 26.27
N ALA A 599 -7.23 -10.23 26.18
CA ALA A 599 -6.45 -11.36 26.67
C ALA A 599 -6.67 -11.58 28.17
N LYS A 600 -6.64 -10.50 28.96
CA LYS A 600 -6.89 -10.52 30.40
C LYS A 600 -8.30 -11.01 30.73
N GLU A 601 -9.31 -10.57 29.97
CA GLU A 601 -10.68 -11.03 30.15
C GLU A 601 -10.84 -12.53 29.91
N TRP A 602 -10.06 -13.08 28.97
CA TRP A 602 -10.08 -14.51 28.63
C TRP A 602 -9.09 -15.35 29.45
N GLY A 603 -8.27 -14.74 30.30
CA GLY A 603 -7.25 -15.44 31.08
C GLY A 603 -6.14 -16.06 30.23
N VAL A 604 -5.78 -15.43 29.12
CA VAL A 604 -4.71 -15.87 28.20
C VAL A 604 -3.66 -14.78 28.03
N ALA A 605 -2.50 -15.12 27.46
CA ALA A 605 -1.48 -14.13 27.11
C ALA A 605 -1.92 -13.29 25.89
N PRO A 606 -1.56 -11.99 25.85
CA PRO A 606 -1.70 -11.18 24.64
C PRO A 606 -0.81 -11.74 23.52
N VAL A 607 -1.12 -11.37 22.28
CA VAL A 607 -0.39 -11.78 21.08
C VAL A 607 -0.12 -10.54 20.23
N GLY A 608 1.08 -10.42 19.69
CA GLY A 608 1.47 -9.32 18.80
C GLY A 608 1.61 -7.95 19.49
N PRO A 609 1.89 -6.88 18.71
CA PRO A 609 2.09 -5.53 19.21
C PRO A 609 0.88 -4.96 19.94
N GLN A 610 1.14 -4.21 21.00
CA GLN A 610 0.13 -3.56 21.83
C GLN A 610 0.09 -2.06 21.53
N ILE A 611 -0.52 -1.69 20.39
CA ILE A 611 -0.55 -0.31 19.90
C ILE A 611 -1.37 0.59 20.82
N LYS A 612 -0.88 1.79 21.11
CA LYS A 612 -1.66 2.83 21.79
C LYS A 612 -2.36 3.68 20.74
N PHE A 613 -3.68 3.53 20.67
CA PHE A 613 -4.49 4.35 19.77
C PHE A 613 -4.80 5.70 20.40
N GLN A 614 -4.44 6.77 19.70
CA GLN A 614 -4.71 8.16 20.07
C GLN A 614 -5.59 8.82 19.00
N SER A 615 -6.40 9.80 19.38
CA SER A 615 -7.05 10.68 18.41
C SER A 615 -6.15 11.91 18.27
N LYS A 616 -5.38 12.03 17.19
CA LYS A 616 -4.70 13.30 16.90
C LYS A 616 -5.78 14.22 16.33
N THR A 617 -6.03 15.34 17.00
CA THR A 617 -6.91 16.39 16.48
C THR A 617 -6.20 17.30 15.49
N GLU A 618 -4.90 17.12 15.33
CA GLU A 618 -4.05 17.89 14.43
C GLU A 618 -3.08 16.91 13.75
N TYR A 619 -3.28 16.69 12.46
CA TYR A 619 -2.21 16.22 11.62
C TYR A 619 -1.25 17.39 11.39
N ASP A 620 -0.04 17.30 11.95
CA ASP A 620 1.09 18.10 11.46
C ASP A 620 1.45 17.56 10.07
N PHE A 621 0.74 18.02 9.04
CA PHE A 621 1.19 17.91 7.66
C PHE A 621 2.35 18.87 7.46
N GLY A 622 3.46 18.66 8.18
CA GLY A 622 4.63 19.52 8.26
C GLY A 622 4.35 20.97 7.85
N SER A 623 3.95 21.81 8.81
CA SER A 623 3.77 23.27 8.69
C SER A 623 4.14 23.88 7.31
N PRO A 624 3.27 24.68 6.65
CA PRO A 624 3.76 25.63 5.66
C PRO A 624 4.64 26.63 6.43
N VAL A 625 5.94 26.38 6.51
CA VAL A 625 6.84 27.21 7.31
C VAL A 625 7.02 28.54 6.59
N GLY A 626 6.33 29.56 7.10
CA GLY A 626 6.67 30.96 6.93
C GLY A 626 5.76 31.72 5.97
N GLY A 627 4.79 32.43 6.53
CA GLY A 627 4.44 33.73 5.99
C GLY A 627 5.61 34.68 6.23
N GLU A 628 6.31 35.02 5.15
CA GLU A 628 6.64 36.37 4.67
C GLU A 628 7.40 36.25 3.34
#